data_AF-A0A1Z7ZXT2-F1
#
_entry.id   AF-A0A1Z7ZXT2-F1
#
_cell.length_a   1.000
_cell.length_b   1.000
_cell.length_c   1.000
_cell.angle_alpha   90.00
_cell.angle_beta   90.00
_cell.angle_gamma   90.00
#
_symmetry.space_group_name_H-M   'P 1'
#
loop_
_entity.id
_entity.type
_entity.pdbx_description
1 polymer ?
#
loop_
_entity_poly.entity_id
_entity_poly.type
_entity_poly.pdbx_seq_one_letter_code
_entity_poly.pdbx_strand_id
1 'polypeptide(L)'
;MSCNTSKTDDNVAKWKAEIIQVEQDFNDLAQKAGLPEAFYEYAAHDGVIRKSGKLFEGKDAIKQRIKKDVRPNETLTWKPTFVEVSLSGDLAYTYGDATFTVIDSLGNKKAKTSVYHTVWKRQVDGHWRFVWD
;
A
#
# COMPACT_ATOMS: atom_id res chain seq x y z
N MET A 1 -22.62 -28.46 12.17
CA MET A 1 -21.83 -27.20 12.17
C MET A 1 -21.30 -26.85 10.76
N SER A 2 -22.11 -26.93 9.69
CA SER A 2 -21.59 -26.90 8.30
C SER A 2 -21.89 -25.62 7.51
N CYS A 3 -22.71 -24.69 8.02
CA CYS A 3 -23.15 -23.52 7.26
C CYS A 3 -22.34 -22.23 7.50
N ASN A 4 -21.45 -22.20 8.49
CA ASN A 4 -20.63 -21.02 8.80
C ASN A 4 -19.31 -20.98 8.03
N THR A 5 -18.75 -22.14 7.68
CA THR A 5 -17.45 -22.22 7.00
C THR A 5 -17.54 -21.67 5.58
N SER A 6 -18.56 -22.07 4.79
CA SER A 6 -18.68 -21.63 3.40
C SER A 6 -18.88 -20.11 3.27
N LYS A 7 -19.70 -19.50 4.13
CA LYS A 7 -19.90 -18.04 4.14
C LYS A 7 -18.64 -17.27 4.55
N THR A 8 -17.82 -17.86 5.43
CA THR A 8 -16.55 -17.26 5.85
C THR A 8 -15.55 -17.31 4.71
N ASP A 9 -15.46 -18.44 4.01
CA ASP A 9 -14.58 -18.60 2.85
C ASP A 9 -14.96 -17.65 1.70
N ASP A 10 -16.26 -17.50 1.41
CA ASP A 10 -16.77 -16.56 0.40
C ASP A 10 -16.42 -15.10 0.76
N ASN A 11 -16.55 -14.73 2.04
CA ASN A 11 -16.19 -13.40 2.52
C ASN A 11 -14.69 -13.14 2.42
N VAL A 12 -13.85 -14.11 2.81
CA VAL A 12 -12.39 -14.00 2.70
C VAL A 12 -11.97 -13.82 1.24
N ALA A 13 -12.54 -14.60 0.31
CA ALA A 13 -12.26 -14.45 -1.11
C ALA A 13 -12.62 -13.04 -1.63
N LYS A 14 -13.80 -12.52 -1.23
CA LYS A 14 -14.21 -11.15 -1.55
C LYS A 14 -13.23 -10.11 -1.00
N TRP A 15 -12.85 -10.21 0.26
CA TRP A 15 -11.95 -9.23 0.88
C TRP A 15 -10.53 -9.28 0.30
N LYS A 16 -10.05 -10.47 -0.10
CA LYS A 16 -8.79 -10.58 -0.85
C LYS A 16 -8.85 -9.83 -2.18
N ALA A 17 -9.96 -9.95 -2.91
CA ALA A 17 -10.16 -9.20 -4.15
C ALA A 17 -10.21 -7.68 -3.91
N GLU A 18 -10.85 -7.23 -2.83
CA GLU A 18 -10.85 -5.81 -2.43
C GLU A 18 -9.44 -5.29 -2.14
N ILE A 19 -8.61 -6.05 -1.40
CA ILE A 19 -7.23 -5.63 -1.09
C ILE A 19 -6.36 -5.58 -2.34
N ILE A 20 -6.52 -6.54 -3.27
CA ILE A 20 -5.82 -6.49 -4.57
C ILE A 20 -6.20 -5.22 -5.34
N GLN A 21 -7.49 -4.86 -5.34
CA GLN A 21 -7.94 -3.64 -5.99
C GLN A 21 -7.41 -2.39 -5.30
N VAL A 22 -7.41 -2.34 -3.97
CA VAL A 22 -6.88 -1.21 -3.19
C VAL A 22 -5.39 -1.00 -3.44
N GLU A 23 -4.60 -2.07 -3.56
CA GLU A 23 -3.19 -2.00 -3.93
C GLU A 23 -2.98 -1.43 -5.33
N GLN A 24 -3.80 -1.86 -6.28
CA GLN A 24 -3.78 -1.34 -7.65
C GLN A 24 -4.15 0.15 -7.67
N ASP A 25 -5.25 0.53 -7.01
CA ASP A 25 -5.73 1.91 -6.96
C ASP A 25 -4.73 2.83 -6.23
N PHE A 26 -4.04 2.31 -5.21
CA PHE A 26 -2.99 3.03 -4.50
C PHE A 26 -1.78 3.29 -5.41
N ASN A 27 -1.32 2.28 -6.15
CA ASN A 27 -0.24 2.46 -7.12
C ASN A 27 -0.65 3.41 -8.25
N ASP A 28 -1.86 3.26 -8.80
CA ASP A 28 -2.37 4.12 -9.87
C ASP A 28 -2.50 5.58 -9.42
N LEU A 29 -2.96 5.82 -8.18
CA LEU A 29 -2.98 7.16 -7.62
C LEU A 29 -1.57 7.73 -7.45
N ALA A 30 -0.59 6.90 -7.07
CA ALA A 30 0.80 7.35 -6.99
C ALA A 30 1.37 7.75 -8.35
N GLN A 31 0.99 7.08 -9.44
CA GLN A 31 1.39 7.47 -10.79
C GLN A 31 0.68 8.74 -11.26
N LYS A 32 -0.59 8.92 -10.88
CA LYS A 32 -1.43 10.03 -11.35
C LYS A 32 -1.22 11.33 -10.57
N ALA A 33 -1.15 11.24 -9.25
CA ALA A 33 -1.13 12.39 -8.33
C ALA A 33 0.20 12.54 -7.59
N GLY A 34 1.09 11.54 -7.66
CA GLY A 34 2.36 11.52 -6.95
C GLY A 34 2.29 10.71 -5.65
N LEU A 35 3.46 10.24 -5.21
CA LEU A 35 3.60 9.45 -3.98
C LEU A 35 3.06 10.18 -2.72
N PRO A 36 3.30 11.48 -2.48
CA PRO A 36 2.82 12.13 -1.26
C PRO A 36 1.29 12.12 -1.15
N GLU A 37 0.61 12.38 -2.26
CA GLU A 37 -0.86 12.39 -2.36
C GLU A 37 -1.44 10.99 -2.19
N ALA A 38 -0.84 9.99 -2.84
CA ALA A 38 -1.30 8.61 -2.76
C ALA A 38 -1.13 8.03 -1.34
N PHE A 39 0.05 8.21 -0.73
CA PHE A 39 0.30 7.77 0.64
C PHE A 39 -0.59 8.50 1.64
N TYR A 40 -0.86 9.79 1.41
CA TYR A 40 -1.84 10.51 2.22
C TYR A 40 -3.24 9.92 2.04
N GLU A 41 -3.70 9.63 0.84
CA GLU A 41 -5.07 9.10 0.65
C GLU A 41 -5.26 7.76 1.37
N TYR A 42 -4.34 6.81 1.16
CA TYR A 42 -4.47 5.44 1.62
C TYR A 42 -4.00 5.20 3.06
N ALA A 43 -3.33 6.16 3.71
CA ALA A 43 -2.99 6.07 5.12
C ALA A 43 -4.23 6.14 6.01
N ALA A 44 -4.28 5.32 7.06
CA ALA A 44 -5.18 5.52 8.18
C ALA A 44 -4.82 6.82 8.91
N HIS A 45 -5.76 7.40 9.66
CA HIS A 45 -5.52 8.64 10.41
C HIS A 45 -4.26 8.54 11.30
N ASP A 46 -4.07 7.38 11.93
CA ASP A 46 -2.98 6.97 12.79
C ASP A 46 -1.97 6.03 12.10
N GLY A 47 -1.96 5.97 10.77
CA GLY A 47 -1.06 5.11 10.01
C GLY A 47 0.41 5.46 10.23
N VAL A 48 1.29 4.47 10.08
CA VAL A 48 2.73 4.62 10.33
C VAL A 48 3.52 4.24 9.09
N ILE A 49 4.58 4.98 8.79
CA ILE A 49 5.63 4.50 7.88
C ILE A 49 6.99 4.40 8.55
N ARG A 50 7.81 3.43 8.10
CA ARG A 50 9.24 3.36 8.48
C ARG A 50 10.14 3.83 7.34
N LYS A 51 10.85 4.95 7.55
CA LYS A 51 11.80 5.48 6.56
C LYS A 51 13.11 5.87 7.20
N SER A 52 14.23 5.40 6.62
CA SER A 52 15.59 5.70 7.09
C SER A 52 15.81 5.40 8.58
N GLY A 53 15.22 4.30 9.08
CA GLY A 53 15.32 3.88 10.47
C GLY A 53 14.43 4.66 11.46
N LYS A 54 13.57 5.57 10.99
CA LYS A 54 12.65 6.36 11.81
C LYS A 54 11.20 6.05 11.47
N LEU A 55 10.33 6.20 12.46
CA LEU A 55 8.88 6.10 12.30
C LEU A 55 8.27 7.48 12.09
N PHE A 56 7.26 7.54 11.23
CA PHE A 56 6.45 8.73 10.97
C PHE A 56 4.99 8.32 11.12
N GLU A 57 4.33 8.89 12.12
CA GLU A 57 2.97 8.53 12.53
C GLU A 57 1.99 9.62 12.10
N GLY A 58 0.87 9.21 11.50
CA GLY A 58 -0.19 10.08 11.01
C GLY A 58 -0.01 10.53 9.56
N LYS A 59 -1.15 10.70 8.87
CA LYS A 59 -1.22 10.97 7.42
C LYS A 59 -0.39 12.19 6.99
N ASP A 60 -0.42 13.26 7.78
CA ASP A 60 0.35 14.48 7.48
C ASP A 60 1.86 14.24 7.60
N ALA A 61 2.32 13.56 8.65
CA ALA A 61 3.74 13.25 8.83
C ALA A 61 4.25 12.35 7.70
N ILE A 62 3.46 11.35 7.31
CA ILE A 62 3.71 10.48 6.15
C ILE A 62 3.86 11.32 4.89
N LYS A 63 2.86 12.15 4.55
CA LYS A 63 2.87 13.00 3.35
C LYS A 63 4.11 13.88 3.29
N GLN A 64 4.41 14.58 4.39
CA GLN A 64 5.58 15.47 4.47
C GLN A 64 6.89 14.69 4.35
N ARG A 65 6.96 13.48 4.90
CA ARG A 65 8.15 12.64 4.81
C ARG A 65 8.39 12.14 3.39
N ILE A 66 7.35 11.64 2.73
CA ILE A 66 7.40 11.15 1.35
C ILE A 66 7.74 12.30 0.40
N LYS A 67 7.13 13.48 0.58
CA LYS A 67 7.43 14.67 -0.23
C LYS A 67 8.92 15.05 -0.20
N LYS A 68 9.61 14.84 0.93
CA LYS A 68 11.06 15.08 1.06
C LYS A 68 11.93 14.02 0.40
N ASP A 69 11.39 12.83 0.14
CA ASP A 69 12.10 11.71 -0.49
C ASP A 69 11.90 11.63 -2.00
N VAL A 70 10.88 12.29 -2.56
CA VAL A 70 10.63 12.31 -4.00
C VAL A 70 11.84 12.90 -4.72
N ARG A 71 12.36 12.15 -5.69
CA ARG A 71 13.47 12.57 -6.55
C ARG A 71 12.95 12.88 -7.97
N PRO A 72 13.53 13.87 -8.66
CA PRO A 72 13.22 14.10 -10.07
C PRO A 72 13.49 12.84 -10.90
N ASN A 73 12.61 12.56 -11.86
CA ASN A 73 12.71 11.43 -12.79
C ASN A 73 12.76 10.04 -12.13
N GLU A 74 12.33 9.93 -10.86
CA GLU A 74 12.17 8.67 -10.15
C GLU A 74 10.70 8.30 -10.05
N THR A 75 10.35 7.06 -10.39
CA THR A 75 9.02 6.49 -10.18
C THR A 75 9.11 5.25 -9.30
N LEU A 76 8.10 5.02 -8.49
CA LEU A 76 7.92 3.80 -7.71
C LEU A 76 6.63 3.12 -8.14
N THR A 77 6.71 1.86 -8.53
CA THR A 77 5.56 0.99 -8.79
C THR A 77 5.67 -0.27 -7.95
N TRP A 78 4.53 -0.86 -7.58
CA TRP A 78 4.50 -2.11 -6.84
C TRP A 78 3.33 -3.01 -7.27
N LYS A 79 3.44 -4.29 -6.96
CA LYS A 79 2.37 -5.26 -7.20
C LYS A 79 2.38 -6.34 -6.12
N PRO A 80 1.24 -6.64 -5.46
CA PRO A 80 1.18 -7.73 -4.51
C PRO A 80 1.42 -9.07 -5.21
N THR A 81 2.31 -9.88 -4.63
CA THR A 81 2.46 -11.31 -4.98
C THR A 81 1.84 -12.21 -3.92
N PHE A 82 1.51 -11.63 -2.76
CA PHE A 82 0.80 -12.29 -1.67
C PHE A 82 -0.23 -11.35 -1.06
N VAL A 83 -1.38 -11.91 -0.70
CA VAL A 83 -2.47 -11.22 0.00
C VAL A 83 -3.13 -12.17 1.00
N GLU A 84 -3.27 -11.73 2.24
CA GLU A 84 -4.06 -12.43 3.25
C GLU A 84 -4.96 -11.46 4.02
N VAL A 85 -6.13 -11.95 4.43
CA VAL A 85 -7.14 -11.20 5.19
C VAL A 85 -7.54 -12.02 6.41
N SER A 86 -7.74 -11.35 7.55
CA SER A 86 -8.27 -11.99 8.75
C SER A 86 -9.65 -12.59 8.51
N LEU A 87 -9.99 -13.66 9.26
CA LEU A 87 -11.34 -14.26 9.19
C LEU A 87 -12.45 -13.27 9.60
N SER A 88 -12.11 -12.27 10.40
CA SER A 88 -12.99 -11.16 10.79
C SER A 88 -13.14 -10.08 9.71
N GLY A 89 -12.27 -10.05 8.70
CA GLY A 89 -12.34 -9.09 7.59
C GLY A 89 -11.99 -7.65 7.96
N ASP A 90 -11.31 -7.46 9.09
CA ASP A 90 -10.92 -6.17 9.65
C ASP A 90 -9.44 -5.84 9.45
N LEU A 91 -8.60 -6.84 9.21
CA LEU A 91 -7.17 -6.73 8.97
C LEU A 91 -6.77 -7.50 7.72
N ALA A 92 -5.79 -6.96 7.00
CA ALA A 92 -5.14 -7.64 5.90
C ALA A 92 -3.67 -7.28 5.85
N TYR A 93 -2.87 -8.09 5.17
CA TYR A 93 -1.51 -7.73 4.84
C TYR A 93 -1.13 -8.21 3.45
N THR A 94 -0.25 -7.45 2.82
CA THR A 94 0.23 -7.67 1.47
C THR A 94 1.74 -7.58 1.44
N TYR A 95 2.34 -8.30 0.50
CA TYR A 95 3.72 -8.07 0.12
C TYR A 95 3.93 -8.47 -1.34
N GLY A 96 4.99 -7.95 -1.92
CA GLY A 96 5.35 -8.23 -3.29
C GLY A 96 6.49 -7.35 -3.76
N ASP A 97 6.65 -7.27 -5.06
CA ASP A 97 7.75 -6.53 -5.66
C ASP A 97 7.41 -5.05 -5.80
N ALA A 98 8.33 -4.21 -5.33
CA ALA A 98 8.35 -2.77 -5.53
C ALA A 98 9.57 -2.38 -6.36
N THR A 99 9.35 -1.68 -7.46
CA THR A 99 10.39 -1.30 -8.42
C THR A 99 10.55 0.22 -8.43
N PHE A 100 11.73 0.68 -8.02
CA PHE A 100 12.17 2.05 -8.25
C PHE A 100 12.79 2.14 -9.64
N THR A 101 12.31 3.08 -10.45
CA THR A 101 12.88 3.38 -11.77
C THR A 101 13.38 4.81 -11.76
N VAL A 102 14.61 5.03 -12.22
CA VAL A 102 15.18 6.36 -12.44
C VAL A 102 15.58 6.49 -13.91
N ILE A 103 15.25 7.62 -14.52
CA ILE A 103 15.75 8.02 -15.84
C ILE A 103 16.89 9.02 -15.65
N ASP A 104 18.09 8.68 -16.11
CA ASP A 104 19.25 9.57 -16.01
C ASP A 104 19.22 10.70 -17.07
N SER A 105 20.17 11.63 -16.99
CA SER A 105 20.25 12.78 -17.90
C SER A 105 20.49 12.41 -19.37
N LEU A 106 20.89 11.17 -19.66
CA LEU A 106 21.09 10.65 -21.01
C LEU A 106 19.89 9.84 -21.49
N GLY A 107 18.82 9.74 -20.69
CA GLY A 107 17.62 8.97 -21.00
C GLY A 107 17.72 7.49 -20.68
N ASN A 108 18.80 7.02 -20.04
CA ASN A 108 18.91 5.59 -19.70
C ASN A 108 18.02 5.27 -18.49
N LYS A 109 17.29 4.17 -18.60
CA LYS A 109 16.45 3.64 -17.52
C LYS A 109 17.27 2.73 -16.61
N LYS A 110 17.30 3.03 -15.31
CA LYS A 110 17.84 2.16 -14.26
C LYS A 110 16.71 1.75 -13.33
N ALA A 111 16.58 0.45 -13.07
CA ALA A 111 15.56 -0.10 -12.18
C ALA A 111 16.19 -0.84 -11.00
N LYS A 112 15.58 -0.73 -9.83
CA LYS A 112 15.94 -1.47 -8.62
C LYS A 112 14.68 -2.04 -7.99
N THR A 113 14.64 -3.36 -7.84
CA THR A 113 13.54 -4.07 -7.18
C THR A 113 13.84 -4.25 -5.70
N SER A 114 12.79 -4.22 -4.90
CA SER A 114 12.76 -4.49 -3.46
C SER A 114 11.44 -5.18 -3.10
N VAL A 115 11.33 -5.71 -1.89
CA VAL A 115 10.06 -6.21 -1.36
C VAL A 115 9.40 -5.12 -0.53
N TYR A 116 8.11 -4.88 -0.75
CA TYR A 116 7.29 -4.04 0.12
C TYR A 116 6.45 -4.91 1.06
N HIS A 117 5.94 -4.31 2.14
CA HIS A 117 4.99 -4.96 3.02
C HIS A 117 4.03 -3.92 3.59
N THR A 118 2.73 -4.14 3.41
CA THR A 118 1.71 -3.20 3.88
C THR A 118 0.73 -3.93 4.77
N VAL A 119 0.42 -3.35 5.93
CA VAL A 119 -0.64 -3.83 6.83
C VAL A 119 -1.84 -2.90 6.70
N TRP A 120 -2.97 -3.49 6.36
CA TRP A 120 -4.23 -2.81 6.11
C TRP A 120 -5.22 -3.05 7.24
N LYS A 121 -5.97 -2.01 7.57
CA LYS A 121 -7.12 -2.08 8.47
C LYS A 121 -8.36 -1.52 7.78
N ARG A 122 -9.46 -2.25 7.88
CA ARG A 122 -10.75 -1.77 7.40
C ARG A 122 -11.28 -0.72 8.37
N GLN A 123 -11.59 0.44 7.83
CA GLN A 123 -12.14 1.56 8.59
C GLN A 123 -13.65 1.36 8.79
N VAL A 124 -14.24 2.14 9.70
CA VAL A 124 -15.68 2.06 10.04
C VAL A 124 -16.58 2.38 8.84
N ASP A 125 -16.08 3.19 7.90
CA ASP A 125 -16.75 3.53 6.64
C ASP A 125 -16.63 2.43 5.57
N GLY A 126 -15.95 1.32 5.88
CA GLY A 126 -15.77 0.17 5.01
C GLY A 126 -14.54 0.24 4.11
N HIS A 127 -13.84 1.37 4.05
CA HIS A 127 -12.63 1.52 3.23
C HIS A 127 -11.42 0.87 3.89
N TRP A 128 -10.52 0.33 3.08
CA TRP A 128 -9.22 -0.12 3.55
C TRP A 128 -8.23 1.05 3.61
N ARG A 129 -7.52 1.16 4.71
CA ARG A 129 -6.42 2.13 4.90
C ARG A 129 -5.25 1.42 5.54
N PHE A 130 -4.03 1.73 5.10
CA PHE A 130 -2.85 1.11 5.71
C PHE A 130 -2.62 1.71 7.10
N VAL A 131 -2.29 0.84 8.04
CA VAL A 131 -1.86 1.20 9.40
C VAL A 131 -0.34 1.10 9.54
N TRP A 132 0.32 0.36 8.65
CA TRP A 132 1.78 0.25 8.57
C TRP A 132 2.25 0.06 7.14
N ASP A 133 3.28 0.82 6.73
CA ASP A 133 4.01 0.67 5.45
C ASP A 133 5.53 0.95 5.57
#